data_AF-A0A0K0F8N6-F1
#
_entry.id   AF-A0A0K0F8N6-F1
#
_cell.length_a   1.000
_cell.length_b   1.000
_cell.length_c   1.000
_cell.angle_alpha   90.00
_cell.angle_beta   90.00
_cell.angle_gamma   90.00
#
_symmetry.space_group_name_H-M   'P 1'
#
loop_
_entity.id
_entity.type
_entity.pdbx_description
1 polymer ?
#
loop_
_entity_poly.entity_id
_entity_poly.type
_entity_poly.pdbx_seq_one_letter_code
_entity_poly.pdbx_strand_id
1 'polypeptide(L)'
;MSDLERYSFRNRRKLKKFTLHYLTSFITHGSLMPDTVKKLETVDTNNLLSLSSRMTQKLNEYMPNIKMLTFCDRKFKDSDCLSAFKKLEVIAKATLAH
;
A
#
# COMPACT_ATOMS: atom_id res chain seq x y z
N MET A 1 -11.19 8.87 24.09
CA MET A 1 -10.11 8.65 23.10
C MET A 1 -9.70 7.20 23.21
N SER A 2 -10.00 6.40 22.19
CA SER A 2 -9.66 4.98 22.15
C SER A 2 -8.14 4.82 22.05
N ASP A 3 -7.55 3.82 22.70
CA ASP A 3 -6.10 3.54 22.62
C ASP A 3 -5.58 3.42 21.17
N LEU A 4 -6.47 3.14 20.22
CA LEU A 4 -6.17 3.07 18.79
C LEU A 4 -5.64 4.38 18.18
N GLU A 5 -6.07 5.55 18.69
CA GLU A 5 -5.57 6.83 18.17
C GLU A 5 -4.09 7.06 18.49
N ARG A 6 -3.58 6.48 19.59
CA ARG A 6 -2.16 6.58 19.97
C ARG A 6 -1.25 5.84 18.99
N TYR A 7 -1.76 4.79 18.36
CA TYR A 7 -1.03 4.00 17.36
C TYR A 7 -1.30 4.44 15.93
N SER A 8 -2.09 5.51 15.74
CA SER A 8 -2.37 6.07 14.42
C SER A 8 -1.14 6.76 13.84
N PHE A 9 -0.75 6.38 12.63
CA PHE A 9 0.29 7.07 11.89
C PHE A 9 -0.24 8.36 11.22
N ARG A 10 -1.56 8.62 11.23
CA ARG A 10 -2.14 9.85 10.65
C ARG A 10 -1.50 11.13 11.16
N ASN A 11 -1.17 11.17 12.45
CA ASN A 11 -0.53 12.35 13.05
C ASN A 11 0.97 12.47 12.72
N ARG A 12 1.58 11.45 12.11
CA ARG A 12 2.99 11.49 11.68
C ARG A 12 3.13 12.04 10.26
N ARG A 13 3.07 13.36 10.13
CA ARG A 13 3.22 14.12 8.87
C ARG A 13 4.55 13.92 8.12
N LYS A 14 5.51 13.18 8.68
CA LYS A 14 6.83 12.93 8.10
C LYS A 14 6.91 11.62 7.29
N LEU A 15 5.91 10.74 7.37
CA LEU A 15 5.97 9.42 6.77
C LEU A 15 5.70 9.48 5.25
N LYS A 16 6.77 9.43 4.44
CA LYS A 16 6.68 9.50 2.98
C LYS A 16 6.74 8.13 2.28
N LYS A 17 7.32 7.13 2.95
CA LYS A 17 7.47 5.75 2.47
C LYS A 17 6.78 4.81 3.44
N PHE A 18 6.05 3.84 2.90
CA PHE A 18 5.43 2.78 3.67
C PHE A 18 5.68 1.43 2.98
N THR A 19 6.11 0.44 3.75
CA THR A 19 6.39 -0.91 3.27
C THR A 19 5.39 -1.89 3.90
N LEU A 20 4.64 -2.58 3.05
CA LEU A 20 3.63 -3.57 3.42
C LEU A 20 4.19 -4.97 3.21
N HIS A 21 4.40 -5.70 4.31
CA HIS A 21 4.79 -7.11 4.27
C HIS A 21 3.59 -8.07 4.21
N TYR A 22 2.44 -7.63 4.73
CA TYR A 22 1.20 -8.43 4.75
C TYR A 22 0.02 -7.54 4.38
N LEU A 23 -0.50 -7.70 3.15
CA LEU A 23 -1.65 -6.92 2.68
C LEU A 23 -2.96 -7.26 3.43
N THR A 24 -3.08 -8.44 4.03
CA THR A 24 -4.24 -8.82 4.85
C THR A 24 -4.36 -7.98 6.11
N SER A 25 -3.25 -7.67 6.78
CA SER A 25 -3.25 -6.81 7.97
C SER A 25 -3.55 -5.35 7.61
N PHE A 26 -3.22 -4.92 6.39
CA PHE A 26 -3.59 -3.61 5.87
C PHE A 26 -5.10 -3.42 5.69
N ILE A 27 -5.83 -4.44 5.23
CA ILE A 27 -7.29 -4.30 5.05
C ILE A 27 -7.98 -3.97 6.38
N THR A 28 -7.44 -4.50 7.49
CA THR A 28 -7.98 -4.33 8.84
C THR A 28 -7.52 -3.03 9.49
N HIS A 29 -6.28 -2.58 9.22
CA HIS A 29 -5.65 -1.45 9.92
C HIS A 29 -5.33 -0.25 9.01
N GLY A 30 -5.75 -0.27 7.75
CA GLY A 30 -5.41 0.75 6.76
C GLY A 30 -5.89 2.14 7.14
N SER A 31 -6.97 2.23 7.93
CA SER A 31 -7.48 3.49 8.49
C SER A 31 -6.47 4.23 9.36
N LEU A 32 -5.44 3.55 9.88
CA LEU A 32 -4.38 4.13 10.69
C LEU A 32 -3.24 4.73 9.86
N MET A 33 -3.22 4.51 8.54
CA MET A 33 -2.17 5.02 7.68
C MET A 33 -2.31 6.53 7.42
N PRO A 34 -1.19 7.25 7.28
CA PRO A 34 -1.22 8.67 6.97
C PRO A 34 -1.44 8.89 5.47
N ASP A 35 -2.19 9.94 5.16
CA ASP A 35 -2.37 10.46 3.81
C ASP A 35 -1.08 11.00 3.17
N THR A 36 -0.03 11.22 3.98
CA THR A 36 1.28 11.74 3.54
C THR A 36 2.16 10.72 2.81
N VAL A 37 1.77 9.44 2.79
CA VAL A 37 2.52 8.39 2.08
C VAL A 37 2.49 8.66 0.58
N LYS A 38 3.69 8.72 -0.02
CA LYS A 38 3.90 8.90 -1.46
C LYS A 38 4.49 7.67 -2.13
N LYS A 39 5.23 6.85 -1.38
CA LYS A 39 5.86 5.62 -1.87
C LYS A 39 5.30 4.43 -1.11
N LEU A 40 4.67 3.52 -1.83
CA LEU A 40 4.16 2.26 -1.31
C LEU A 40 5.01 1.11 -1.86
N GLU A 41 5.54 0.29 -0.98
CA GLU A 41 6.28 -0.92 -1.35
C GLU A 41 5.54 -2.13 -0.79
N THR A 42 5.18 -3.09 -1.64
CA THR A 42 4.57 -4.35 -1.20
C THR A 42 5.62 -5.45 -1.28
N VAL A 43 5.98 -6.01 -0.12
CA VAL A 43 6.88 -7.15 0.02
C VAL A 43 6.02 -8.34 0.39
N ASP A 44 6.21 -9.48 -0.26
CA ASP A 44 5.58 -10.73 0.15
C ASP A 44 6.60 -11.85 0.10
N THR A 45 6.85 -12.48 1.24
CA THR A 45 7.81 -13.56 1.40
C THR A 45 7.25 -14.93 0.99
N ASN A 46 5.92 -15.10 0.83
CA ASN A 46 5.29 -16.43 0.77
C ASN A 46 4.53 -16.75 -0.54
N ASN A 47 4.64 -15.97 -1.62
CA ASN A 47 3.93 -16.26 -2.88
C ASN A 47 2.39 -16.21 -2.82
N LEU A 48 1.79 -15.60 -1.78
CA LEU A 48 0.34 -15.67 -1.54
C LEU A 48 -0.45 -14.43 -1.97
N LEU A 49 0.19 -13.29 -2.22
CA LEU A 49 -0.50 -12.02 -2.47
C LEU A 49 -0.61 -11.70 -3.96
N SER A 50 -1.87 -11.62 -4.43
CA SER A 50 -2.26 -11.01 -5.70
C SER A 50 -3.00 -9.70 -5.40
N LEU A 51 -2.54 -8.58 -5.96
CA LEU A 51 -3.25 -7.30 -5.83
C LEU A 51 -4.55 -7.36 -6.62
N SER A 52 -5.67 -7.04 -5.97
CA SER A 52 -6.99 -6.90 -6.60
C SER A 52 -7.44 -5.44 -6.60
N SER A 53 -8.38 -5.09 -7.47
CA SER A 53 -8.98 -3.76 -7.58
C SER A 53 -9.57 -3.28 -6.25
N ARG A 54 -10.23 -4.17 -5.50
CA ARG A 54 -10.74 -3.88 -4.15
C ARG A 54 -9.64 -3.48 -3.18
N MET A 55 -8.46 -4.09 -3.29
CA MET A 55 -7.32 -3.79 -2.42
C MET A 55 -6.68 -2.46 -2.77
N THR A 56 -6.52 -2.17 -4.06
CA THR A 56 -5.97 -0.88 -4.51
C THR A 56 -6.91 0.28 -4.24
N GLN A 57 -8.24 0.07 -4.33
CA GLN A 57 -9.24 1.05 -3.89
C GLN A 57 -9.07 1.40 -2.41
N LYS A 58 -9.00 0.39 -1.51
CA LYS A 58 -8.76 0.62 -0.09
C LYS A 58 -7.42 1.31 0.19
N LEU A 59 -6.36 0.90 -0.52
CA LEU A 59 -5.05 1.56 -0.42
C LEU A 59 -5.15 3.04 -0.80
N ASN A 60 -5.88 3.36 -1.87
CA ASN A 60 -6.07 4.74 -2.32
C ASN A 60 -6.99 5.56 -1.39
N GLU A 61 -7.99 4.94 -0.74
CA GLU A 61 -8.83 5.61 0.27
C GLU A 61 -7.99 6.08 1.47
N TYR A 62 -7.07 5.24 1.95
CA TYR A 62 -6.25 5.55 3.11
C TYR A 62 -4.96 6.33 2.79
N MET A 63 -4.39 6.10 1.61
CA MET A 63 -3.15 6.72 1.13
C MET A 63 -3.35 7.30 -0.27
N PRO A 64 -4.19 8.36 -0.42
CA PRO A 64 -4.58 8.91 -1.73
C PRO A 64 -3.45 9.62 -2.49
N ASN A 65 -2.28 9.79 -1.86
CA ASN A 65 -1.14 10.52 -2.43
C ASN A 65 0.00 9.62 -2.91
N ILE A 66 -0.25 8.32 -3.06
CA ILE A 66 0.72 7.38 -3.62
C ILE A 66 1.07 7.81 -5.04
N LYS A 67 2.37 8.05 -5.25
CA LYS A 67 3.01 8.39 -6.53
C LYS A 67 3.90 7.28 -7.05
N MET A 68 4.41 6.44 -6.16
CA MET A 68 5.29 5.33 -6.52
C MET A 68 4.78 4.05 -5.88
N LEU A 69 4.57 3.01 -6.70
CA LEU A 69 4.27 1.66 -6.26
C LEU A 69 5.42 0.74 -6.63
N THR A 70 6.02 0.12 -5.63
CA THR A 70 6.98 -0.97 -5.82
C THR A 70 6.31 -2.29 -5.44
N PHE A 71 6.35 -3.28 -6.33
CA PHE A 71 5.73 -4.59 -6.09
C PHE A 71 6.66 -5.73 -6.53
N CYS A 72 6.64 -6.84 -5.79
CA CYS A 72 7.32 -8.07 -6.23
C CYS A 72 6.61 -8.69 -7.44
N ASP A 73 7.37 -9.44 -8.23
CA ASP A 73 7.05 -10.02 -9.54
C ASP A 73 5.81 -10.92 -9.63
N ARG A 74 4.62 -10.41 -9.30
CA ARG A 74 3.41 -11.20 -9.16
C ARG A 74 2.19 -10.54 -9.78
N LYS A 75 1.22 -11.41 -10.07
CA LYS A 75 0.04 -11.15 -10.89
C LYS A 75 -0.92 -10.19 -10.18
N PHE A 76 -1.28 -9.11 -10.88
CA PHE A 76 -2.52 -8.41 -10.61
C PHE A 76 -3.66 -9.39 -10.89
N LYS A 77 -4.60 -9.51 -9.94
CA LYS A 77 -5.77 -10.36 -10.11
C LYS A 77 -6.70 -9.79 -11.17
N ASP A 78 -6.80 -8.46 -11.20
CA ASP A 78 -7.65 -7.70 -12.12
C ASP A 78 -6.77 -6.82 -13.02
N SER A 79 -7.12 -6.70 -14.29
CA SER A 79 -6.35 -5.93 -15.29
C SER A 79 -6.31 -4.43 -14.97
N ASP A 80 -7.26 -3.93 -14.19
CA ASP A 80 -7.47 -2.52 -13.87
C ASP A 80 -7.05 -2.15 -12.43
N CYS A 81 -6.37 -3.05 -11.70
CA CYS A 81 -6.00 -2.83 -10.30
C CYS A 81 -5.36 -1.46 -10.05
N LEU A 82 -4.48 -1.03 -10.94
CA LEU A 82 -3.70 0.20 -10.78
C LEU A 82 -4.51 1.48 -11.02
N SER A 83 -5.67 1.38 -11.67
CA SER A 83 -6.53 2.53 -11.99
C SER A 83 -7.03 3.29 -10.75
N ALA A 84 -7.08 2.62 -9.60
CA ALA A 84 -7.48 3.25 -8.34
C ALA A 84 -6.50 4.34 -7.88
N PHE A 85 -5.21 4.25 -8.21
CA PHE A 85 -4.19 5.20 -7.77
C PHE A 85 -4.14 6.43 -8.69
N LYS A 86 -4.95 7.44 -8.38
CA LYS A 86 -5.11 8.65 -9.22
C LYS A 86 -3.84 9.49 -9.41
N LYS A 87 -2.85 9.34 -8.53
CA LYS A 87 -1.60 10.12 -8.54
C LYS A 87 -0.36 9.26 -8.82
N LEU A 88 -0.56 8.02 -9.27
CA LEU A 88 0.53 7.10 -9.54
C LEU A 88 1.33 7.59 -10.76
N GLU A 89 2.62 7.83 -10.55
CA GLU A 89 3.56 8.31 -11.56
C GLU A 89 4.56 7.22 -11.93
N VAL A 90 4.95 6.38 -10.96
CA VAL A 90 6.02 5.39 -11.11
C VAL A 90 5.57 4.03 -10.62
N ILE A 91 5.82 3.01 -11.45
CA ILE A 91 5.62 1.62 -11.12
C ILE A 91 6.98 0.93 -11.23
N ALA A 92 7.45 0.39 -10.11
CA ALA A 92 8.71 -0.32 -10.04
C ALA A 92 8.47 -1.77 -9.63
N LYS A 93 9.28 -2.66 -10.20
CA LYS A 93 9.28 -4.07 -9.86
C LYS A 93 10.41 -4.33 -8.87
N ALA A 94 10.10 -4.90 -7.71
CA ALA A 94 11.11 -5.36 -6.76
C ALA A 94 11.68 -6.69 -7.26
N THR A 95 12.97 -6.71 -7.58
CA THR A 95 13.73 -7.92 -7.87
C THR A 95 14.26 -8.44 -6.53
N LEU A 96 13.70 -9.55 -6.03
CA LEU A 96 14.33 -10.27 -4.93
C LEU A 96 15.57 -10.95 -5.50
N ALA A 97 16.76 -10.51 -5.09
CA ALA A 97 17.99 -11.23 -5.38
C ALA A 97 17.92 -12.57 -4.64
N HIS A 98 17.88 -13.66 -5.41
CA HIS A 98 17.99 -15.04 -4.91
C HIS A 98 19.43 -15.39 -4.58
#